data_AF-A0A162GHW9-F1
#
_entry.id   AF-A0A162GHW9-F1
#
_cell.length_a   1.000
_cell.length_b   1.000
_cell.length_c   1.000
_cell.angle_alpha   90.00
_cell.angle_beta   90.00
_cell.angle_gamma   90.00
#
_symmetry.space_group_name_H-M   'P 1'
#
loop_
_entity.id
_entity.type
_entity.pdbx_description
1 polymer ?
#
loop_
_entity_poly.entity_id
_entity_poly.type
_entity_poly.pdbx_seq_one_letter_code
_entity_poly.pdbx_strand_id
1 'polypeptide(L)'
;MKLLLWIVIGICLGPGVLNLTLPTGFNTAAQFFGALFLFLAGWELQFFHLFKEARFYSITFIGTFLVPFLTGYLLFEKSFFVATAFAISALPVAIQLLKEKKLYNTLLARRVITLASLCDVLAWIILAFLLPKKDVTGWLLSHWVVLSFFLGIFFGRLKSFPPKKSLAFLQMGICAPVFFIVLGWSLNFFALFEFKTFLLIFAAAVTSKYLGSYVAARCAGASHAEAFNLSSLLNARGAMEILAASYAYKAQIISAEVFAALVLLGIATALLAIPTVKSAPHS
;
A
#
# COMPACT_ATOMS: atom_id res chain seq x y z
N MET A 1 -2.35 4.76 12.06
CA MET A 1 -3.80 4.89 12.37
C MET A 1 -4.45 6.17 11.84
N LYS A 2 -3.78 7.33 11.80
CA LYS A 2 -4.38 8.59 11.29
C LYS A 2 -4.94 8.52 9.86
N LEU A 3 -4.34 7.72 8.98
CA LEU A 3 -4.81 7.53 7.59
C LEU A 3 -6.19 6.88 7.52
N LEU A 4 -6.45 5.88 8.36
CA LEU A 4 -7.72 5.17 8.41
C LEU A 4 -8.85 6.09 8.89
N LEU A 5 -8.54 6.93 9.88
CA LEU A 5 -9.47 7.93 10.39
C LEU A 5 -9.95 8.87 9.28
N TRP A 6 -9.04 9.35 8.41
CA TRP A 6 -9.41 10.24 7.31
C TRP A 6 -10.33 9.58 6.29
N ILE A 7 -10.10 8.30 5.95
CA ILE A 7 -10.98 7.54 5.06
C ILE A 7 -12.37 7.38 5.68
N VAL A 8 -12.44 6.98 6.96
CA VAL A 8 -13.70 6.78 7.67
C VAL A 8 -14.48 8.09 7.77
N ILE A 9 -13.82 9.21 8.07
CA ILE A 9 -14.45 10.54 8.06
C ILE A 9 -15.04 10.83 6.68
N GLY A 10 -14.28 10.56 5.61
CA GLY A 10 -14.78 10.66 4.24
C GLY A 10 -16.05 9.84 4.00
N ILE A 11 -16.02 8.55 4.32
CA ILE A 11 -17.18 7.64 4.17
C ILE A 11 -18.40 8.16 4.91
N CYS A 12 -18.22 8.67 6.14
CA CYS A 12 -19.31 9.26 6.92
C CYS A 12 -19.89 10.53 6.29
N LEU A 13 -19.05 11.39 5.68
CA LEU A 13 -19.53 12.59 4.98
C LEU A 13 -20.22 12.27 3.65
N GLY A 14 -19.88 11.13 3.06
CA GLY A 14 -20.35 10.69 1.75
C GLY A 14 -21.84 10.30 1.65
N PRO A 15 -22.27 9.89 0.44
CA PRO A 15 -23.65 9.55 0.11
C PRO A 15 -24.23 8.40 0.95
N GLY A 16 -23.38 7.52 1.48
CA GLY A 16 -23.82 6.35 2.24
C GLY A 16 -24.27 6.64 3.68
N VAL A 17 -23.95 7.81 4.25
CA VAL A 17 -24.26 8.14 5.65
C VAL A 17 -24.90 9.51 5.78
N LEU A 18 -24.14 10.60 5.58
CA LEU A 18 -24.66 11.97 5.74
C LEU A 18 -25.22 12.57 4.45
N ASN A 19 -24.93 11.93 3.30
CA ASN A 19 -25.39 12.36 1.99
C ASN A 19 -25.09 13.81 1.62
N LEU A 20 -23.92 14.29 2.05
CA LEU A 20 -23.44 15.62 1.68
C LEU A 20 -22.89 15.58 0.26
N THR A 21 -23.17 16.62 -0.53
CA THR A 21 -22.59 16.76 -1.85
C THR A 21 -21.13 17.20 -1.75
N LEU A 22 -20.25 16.57 -2.53
CA LEU A 22 -18.84 16.95 -2.54
C LEU A 22 -18.70 18.35 -3.17
N PRO A 23 -18.09 19.33 -2.47
CA PRO A 23 -17.93 20.67 -3.01
C PRO A 23 -17.09 20.68 -4.30
N THR A 24 -17.35 21.65 -5.18
CA THR A 24 -16.60 21.83 -6.42
C THR A 24 -15.11 22.05 -6.15
N GLY A 25 -14.24 21.44 -6.96
CA GLY A 25 -12.78 21.54 -6.82
C GLY A 25 -12.13 20.55 -5.84
N PHE A 26 -12.88 19.92 -4.93
CA PHE A 26 -12.31 18.93 -3.99
C PHE A 26 -11.74 17.71 -4.71
N ASN A 27 -12.35 17.29 -5.82
CA ASN A 27 -11.81 16.23 -6.67
C ASN A 27 -10.42 16.58 -7.23
N THR A 28 -10.24 17.81 -7.72
CA THR A 28 -8.96 18.28 -8.26
C THR A 28 -7.92 18.39 -7.16
N ALA A 29 -8.30 18.93 -6.00
CA ALA A 29 -7.44 18.99 -4.82
C ALA A 29 -7.00 17.59 -4.39
N ALA A 30 -7.92 16.63 -4.33
CA ALA A 30 -7.60 15.24 -4.00
C ALA A 30 -6.60 14.63 -4.98
N GLN A 31 -6.77 14.82 -6.29
CA GLN A 31 -5.79 14.32 -7.27
C GLN A 31 -4.40 14.94 -7.06
N PHE A 32 -4.33 16.26 -6.82
CA PHE A 32 -3.08 16.95 -6.52
C PHE A 32 -2.41 16.44 -5.24
N PHE A 33 -3.14 16.40 -4.13
CA PHE A 33 -2.60 15.91 -2.86
C PHE A 33 -2.30 14.41 -2.88
N GLY A 34 -3.03 13.61 -3.66
CA GLY A 34 -2.74 12.20 -3.89
C GLY A 34 -1.43 12.01 -4.65
N ALA A 35 -1.19 12.80 -5.71
CA ALA A 35 0.08 12.79 -6.43
C ALA A 35 1.24 13.27 -5.56
N LEU A 36 1.05 14.34 -4.77
CA LEU A 36 2.07 14.81 -3.84
C LEU A 36 2.35 13.79 -2.72
N PHE A 37 1.31 13.11 -2.23
CA PHE A 37 1.45 12.02 -1.26
C PHE A 37 2.29 10.87 -1.82
N LEU A 38 2.04 10.47 -3.08
CA LEU A 38 2.82 9.44 -3.77
C LEU A 38 4.26 9.90 -4.05
N PHE A 39 4.46 11.16 -4.42
CA PHE A 39 5.80 11.72 -4.60
C PHE A 39 6.60 11.67 -3.30
N LEU A 40 6.01 12.09 -2.18
CA LEU A 40 6.66 12.04 -0.87
C LEU A 40 6.90 10.60 -0.41
N ALA A 41 6.01 9.66 -0.75
CA ALA A 41 6.22 8.24 -0.49
C ALA A 41 7.39 7.68 -1.32
N GLY A 42 7.47 8.01 -2.61
CA GLY A 42 8.59 7.64 -3.48
C GLY A 42 9.91 8.24 -2.99
N TRP A 43 9.87 9.46 -2.47
CA TRP A 43 11.02 10.13 -1.86
C TRP A 43 11.54 9.41 -0.61
N GLU A 44 10.63 8.89 0.23
CA GLU A 44 11.00 8.18 1.45
C GLU A 44 11.68 6.83 1.17
N LEU A 45 11.55 6.29 -0.05
CA LEU A 45 12.15 5.00 -0.41
C LEU A 45 13.67 5.01 -0.29
N GLN A 46 14.15 4.27 0.71
CA GLN A 46 15.57 4.04 0.93
C GLN A 46 15.93 2.63 0.45
N PHE A 47 16.69 2.54 -0.64
CA PHE A 47 17.30 1.28 -1.05
C PHE A 47 18.55 1.05 -0.21
N PHE A 48 18.42 0.22 0.83
CA PHE A 48 19.58 -0.25 1.59
C PHE A 48 20.42 -1.23 0.75
N HIS A 49 21.68 -1.50 1.13
CA HIS A 49 22.59 -2.35 0.37
C HIS A 49 22.00 -3.75 0.05
N LEU A 50 21.32 -3.85 -1.09
CA LEU A 50 20.64 -5.05 -1.61
C LEU A 50 21.63 -6.18 -1.89
N PHE A 51 22.82 -5.82 -2.35
CA PHE A 51 23.85 -6.76 -2.80
C PHE A 51 24.45 -7.60 -1.66
N LYS A 52 24.46 -7.11 -0.41
CA LYS A 52 25.06 -7.84 0.72
C LYS A 52 24.25 -9.08 1.13
N GLU A 53 22.94 -9.08 0.90
CA GLU A 53 22.04 -10.20 1.25
C GLU A 53 21.19 -10.59 0.04
N ALA A 54 21.75 -10.53 -1.18
CA ALA A 54 21.01 -10.71 -2.43
C ALA A 54 20.17 -12.00 -2.44
N ARG A 55 20.75 -13.13 -1.97
CA ARG A 55 20.04 -14.41 -1.84
C ARG A 55 18.80 -14.29 -0.94
N PHE A 56 18.92 -13.60 0.19
CA PHE A 56 17.79 -13.42 1.12
C PHE A 56 16.68 -12.60 0.48
N TYR A 57 17.05 -11.46 -0.13
CA TYR A 57 16.09 -10.57 -0.78
C TYR A 57 15.40 -11.24 -1.96
N SER A 58 16.13 -11.94 -2.84
CA SER A 58 15.54 -12.61 -4.00
C SER A 58 14.53 -13.68 -3.61
N ILE A 59 14.89 -14.60 -2.70
CA ILE A 59 13.98 -15.68 -2.27
C ILE A 59 12.75 -15.10 -1.59
N THR A 60 12.96 -14.20 -0.62
CA THR A 60 11.86 -13.64 0.17
C THR A 60 10.94 -12.76 -0.68
N PHE A 61 11.49 -12.02 -1.65
CA PHE A 61 10.71 -11.22 -2.59
C PHE A 61 9.80 -12.08 -3.46
N ILE A 62 10.30 -13.20 -4.00
CA ILE A 62 9.48 -14.13 -4.78
C ILE A 62 8.30 -14.63 -3.93
N GLY A 63 8.54 -15.08 -2.70
CA GLY A 63 7.45 -15.53 -1.82
C GLY A 63 6.48 -14.42 -1.43
N THR A 64 6.98 -13.22 -1.16
CA THR A 64 6.17 -12.08 -0.70
C THR A 64 5.36 -11.42 -1.82
N PHE A 65 5.83 -11.49 -3.05
CA PHE A 65 5.21 -10.84 -4.20
C PHE A 65 4.49 -11.86 -5.09
N LEU A 66 5.17 -12.90 -5.56
CA LEU A 66 4.65 -13.78 -6.60
C LEU A 66 3.52 -14.68 -6.07
N VAL A 67 3.64 -15.21 -4.85
CA VAL A 67 2.59 -16.07 -4.26
C VAL A 67 1.24 -15.35 -4.12
N PRO A 68 1.16 -14.18 -3.45
CA PRO A 68 -0.11 -13.46 -3.38
C PRO A 68 -0.55 -12.91 -4.73
N PHE A 69 0.38 -12.53 -5.62
CA PHE A 69 0.05 -12.11 -6.98
C PHE A 69 -0.68 -13.22 -7.75
N LEU A 70 -0.10 -14.41 -7.81
CA LEU A 70 -0.72 -15.57 -8.48
C LEU A 70 -2.04 -15.95 -7.83
N THR A 71 -2.14 -15.87 -6.51
CA THR A 71 -3.40 -16.13 -5.78
C THR A 71 -4.49 -15.16 -6.22
N GLY A 72 -4.21 -13.86 -6.25
CA GLY A 72 -5.17 -12.85 -6.72
C GLY A 72 -5.52 -13.02 -8.20
N TYR A 73 -4.53 -13.33 -9.04
CA TYR A 73 -4.72 -13.55 -10.48
C TYR A 73 -5.67 -14.73 -10.75
N LEU A 74 -5.49 -15.85 -10.05
CA LEU A 74 -6.31 -17.05 -10.26
C LEU A 74 -7.71 -16.91 -9.68
N LEU A 75 -7.86 -16.24 -8.53
CA LEU A 75 -9.16 -16.09 -7.87
C LEU A 75 -10.08 -15.06 -8.54
N PHE A 76 -9.53 -14.04 -9.20
CA PHE A 76 -10.30 -12.94 -9.79
C PHE A 76 -10.15 -12.91 -11.30
N GLU A 77 -10.54 -13.99 -11.97
CA GLU A 77 -10.69 -14.07 -13.44
C GLU A 77 -9.47 -13.54 -14.21
N LYS A 78 -8.25 -13.82 -13.76
CA LYS A 78 -7.01 -13.36 -14.41
C LYS A 78 -6.85 -11.83 -14.40
N SER A 79 -7.44 -11.15 -13.41
CA SER A 79 -7.27 -9.72 -13.19
C SER A 79 -5.85 -9.42 -12.67
N PHE A 80 -5.02 -8.86 -13.55
CA PHE A 80 -3.70 -8.37 -13.18
C PHE A 80 -3.74 -7.25 -12.12
N PHE A 81 -4.84 -6.51 -12.05
CA PHE A 81 -4.99 -5.48 -11.04
C PHE A 81 -5.17 -6.10 -9.65
N VAL A 82 -6.13 -7.02 -9.50
CA VAL A 82 -6.38 -7.68 -8.21
C VAL A 82 -5.17 -8.49 -7.76
N ALA A 83 -4.49 -9.15 -8.71
CA ALA A 83 -3.20 -9.78 -8.49
C ALA A 83 -2.17 -8.81 -7.89
N THR A 84 -2.00 -7.64 -8.50
CA THR A 84 -1.09 -6.60 -8.00
C THR A 84 -1.53 -6.10 -6.62
N ALA A 85 -2.82 -5.85 -6.41
CA ALA A 85 -3.35 -5.43 -5.12
C ALA A 85 -3.04 -6.46 -4.01
N PHE A 86 -3.12 -7.76 -4.31
CA PHE A 86 -2.73 -8.81 -3.37
C PHE A 86 -1.23 -8.76 -3.03
N ALA A 87 -0.39 -8.29 -3.95
CA ALA A 87 1.06 -8.22 -3.76
C ALA A 87 1.57 -6.91 -3.12
N ILE A 88 0.78 -5.83 -3.07
CA ILE A 88 1.19 -4.56 -2.45
C ILE A 88 1.38 -4.70 -0.93
N SER A 89 2.33 -3.95 -0.37
CA SER A 89 2.62 -3.86 1.07
C SER A 89 2.75 -2.38 1.46
N ALA A 90 2.20 -1.97 2.60
CA ALA A 90 2.26 -0.56 3.00
C ALA A 90 3.52 -0.25 3.82
N LEU A 91 4.57 0.21 3.12
CA LEU A 91 5.82 0.63 3.75
C LEU A 91 5.63 1.64 4.92
N PRO A 92 4.80 2.70 4.81
CA PRO A 92 4.64 3.66 5.91
C PRO A 92 4.06 3.03 7.18
N VAL A 93 3.17 2.05 7.03
CA VAL A 93 2.58 1.31 8.16
C VAL A 93 3.64 0.44 8.82
N ALA A 94 4.43 -0.29 8.02
CA ALA A 94 5.52 -1.11 8.54
C ALA A 94 6.58 -0.27 9.28
N ILE A 95 6.99 0.87 8.73
CA ILE A 95 7.95 1.79 9.38
C ILE A 95 7.42 2.27 10.74
N GLN A 96 6.14 2.67 10.79
CA GLN A 96 5.53 3.16 12.02
C GLN A 96 5.47 2.05 13.08
N LEU A 97 5.05 0.84 12.71
CA LEU A 97 5.03 -0.32 13.60
C LEU A 97 6.43 -0.68 14.10
N LEU A 98 7.44 -0.64 13.23
CA LEU A 98 8.83 -0.87 13.59
C LEU A 98 9.33 0.17 14.61
N LYS A 99 8.92 1.44 14.49
CA LYS A 99 9.24 2.49 15.48
C LYS A 99 8.54 2.24 16.80
N GLU A 100 7.24 1.96 16.78
CA GLU A 100 6.43 1.69 17.97
C GLU A 100 6.94 0.47 18.75
N LYS A 101 7.38 -0.58 18.04
CA LYS A 101 7.92 -1.81 18.63
C LYS A 101 9.42 -1.74 18.95
N LYS A 102 10.06 -0.58 18.79
CA LYS A 102 11.51 -0.34 18.98
C LYS A 102 12.41 -1.24 18.10
N LEU A 103 11.90 -1.68 16.95
CA LEU A 103 12.60 -2.53 15.99
C LEU A 103 13.24 -1.75 14.84
N TYR A 104 13.02 -0.44 14.72
CA TYR A 104 13.42 0.37 13.56
C TYR A 104 14.93 0.33 13.22
N ASN A 105 15.81 0.16 14.22
CA ASN A 105 17.26 0.10 14.03
C ASN A 105 17.80 -1.33 13.89
N THR A 106 16.92 -2.32 13.70
CA THR A 106 17.31 -3.74 13.63
C THR A 106 17.50 -4.22 12.18
N LEU A 107 18.12 -5.39 12.03
CA LEU A 107 18.22 -6.07 10.72
C LEU A 107 16.83 -6.37 10.13
N LEU A 108 15.86 -6.75 10.97
CA LEU A 108 14.49 -6.99 10.57
C LEU A 108 13.88 -5.75 9.91
N ALA A 109 14.04 -4.58 10.51
CA ALA A 109 13.54 -3.32 9.93
C ALA A 109 14.11 -3.06 8.55
N ARG A 110 15.43 -3.21 8.40
CA ARG A 110 16.10 -3.04 7.10
C ARG A 110 15.56 -4.02 6.05
N ARG A 111 15.38 -5.30 6.42
CA ARG A 111 14.86 -6.34 5.53
C ARG A 111 13.43 -6.04 5.09
N VAL A 112 12.56 -5.70 6.04
CA VAL A 112 11.16 -5.34 5.79
C VAL A 112 11.03 -4.10 4.92
N ILE A 113 11.76 -3.01 5.24
CA ILE A 113 11.70 -1.77 4.46
C ILE A 113 12.14 -2.02 3.02
N THR A 114 13.23 -2.78 2.84
CA THR A 114 13.75 -3.10 1.51
C THR A 114 12.76 -3.95 0.71
N LEU A 115 12.21 -5.01 1.31
CA LEU A 115 11.25 -5.89 0.63
C LEU A 115 9.94 -5.18 0.29
N ALA A 116 9.40 -4.38 1.22
CA ALA A 116 8.20 -3.57 0.98
C ALA A 116 8.45 -2.56 -0.16
N SER A 117 9.61 -1.90 -0.16
CA SER A 117 10.02 -0.97 -1.23
C SER A 117 10.06 -1.66 -2.60
N LEU A 118 10.65 -2.87 -2.68
CA LEU A 118 10.68 -3.64 -3.93
C LEU A 118 9.27 -4.04 -4.39
N CYS A 119 8.40 -4.43 -3.46
CA CYS A 119 7.01 -4.79 -3.78
C CYS A 119 6.25 -3.58 -4.32
N ASP A 120 6.40 -2.42 -3.69
CA ASP A 120 5.76 -1.18 -4.14
C ASP A 120 6.25 -0.78 -5.52
N VAL A 121 7.58 -0.76 -5.75
CA VAL A 121 8.14 -0.41 -7.06
C VAL A 121 7.61 -1.34 -8.15
N LEU A 122 7.63 -2.66 -7.94
CA LEU A 122 7.15 -3.60 -8.94
C LEU A 122 5.63 -3.47 -9.16
N ALA A 123 4.85 -3.28 -8.08
CA ALA A 123 3.42 -3.07 -8.19
C ALA A 123 3.09 -1.79 -8.99
N TRP A 124 3.76 -0.67 -8.71
CA TRP A 124 3.54 0.58 -9.46
C TRP A 124 3.98 0.48 -10.92
N ILE A 125 5.03 -0.29 -11.22
CA ILE A 125 5.41 -0.61 -12.60
C ILE A 125 4.26 -1.36 -13.28
N ILE A 126 3.75 -2.43 -12.67
CA ILE A 126 2.64 -3.20 -13.25
C ILE A 126 1.41 -2.31 -13.45
N LEU A 127 1.01 -1.52 -12.43
CA LEU A 127 -0.12 -0.61 -12.52
C LEU A 127 0.03 0.41 -13.65
N ALA A 128 1.25 0.91 -13.89
CA ALA A 128 1.51 1.83 -15.00
C ALA A 128 1.34 1.18 -16.39
N PHE A 129 1.31 -0.14 -16.48
CA PHE A 129 1.02 -0.86 -17.72
C PHE A 129 -0.44 -1.31 -17.84
N LEU A 130 -1.20 -1.36 -16.74
CA LEU A 130 -2.58 -1.87 -16.70
C LEU A 130 -3.65 -0.81 -17.03
N LEU A 131 -3.36 0.47 -16.84
CA LEU A 131 -4.33 1.53 -17.13
C LEU A 131 -4.48 1.75 -18.66
N PRO A 132 -5.68 2.07 -19.14
CA PRO A 132 -6.01 2.08 -20.56
C PRO A 132 -5.15 3.06 -21.38
N LYS A 133 -4.79 2.63 -22.60
CA LYS A 133 -3.96 3.38 -23.55
C LYS A 133 -4.83 3.90 -24.70
N LYS A 134 -4.87 5.22 -24.90
CA LYS A 134 -5.36 5.82 -26.15
C LYS A 134 -4.19 6.43 -26.94
N ASP A 135 -3.48 7.38 -26.34
CA ASP A 135 -2.28 8.05 -26.90
C ASP A 135 -1.28 8.42 -25.78
N VAL A 136 -0.06 8.87 -26.12
CA VAL A 136 0.99 9.26 -25.16
C VAL A 136 0.51 10.33 -24.17
N THR A 137 -0.21 11.34 -24.66
CA THR A 137 -0.82 12.39 -23.82
C THR A 137 -1.91 11.83 -22.92
N GLY A 138 -2.77 10.96 -23.44
CA GLY A 138 -3.80 10.27 -22.64
C GLY A 138 -3.20 9.35 -21.58
N TRP A 139 -2.06 8.71 -21.88
CA TRP A 139 -1.30 7.90 -20.94
C TRP A 139 -0.70 8.76 -19.83
N LEU A 140 0.01 9.84 -20.16
CA LEU A 140 0.56 10.77 -19.16
C LEU A 140 -0.53 11.34 -18.24
N LEU A 141 -1.67 11.76 -18.79
CA LEU A 141 -2.78 12.31 -18.02
C LEU A 141 -3.50 11.28 -17.14
N SER A 142 -3.53 10.00 -17.53
CA SER A 142 -4.10 8.93 -16.70
C SER A 142 -3.10 8.40 -15.66
N HIS A 143 -1.80 8.57 -15.89
CA HIS A 143 -0.74 7.98 -15.08
C HIS A 143 0.04 8.99 -14.24
N TRP A 144 -0.21 10.29 -14.35
CA TRP A 144 0.60 11.33 -13.69
C TRP A 144 0.75 11.13 -12.18
N VAL A 145 -0.27 10.58 -11.53
CA VAL A 145 -0.24 10.26 -10.09
C VAL A 145 0.69 9.09 -9.81
N VAL A 146 0.71 8.06 -10.66
CA VAL A 146 1.69 6.96 -10.57
C VAL A 146 3.09 7.46 -10.90
N LEU A 147 3.23 8.34 -11.90
CA LEU A 147 4.51 8.91 -12.29
C LEU A 147 5.12 9.79 -11.19
N SER A 148 4.30 10.44 -10.36
CA SER A 148 4.79 11.24 -9.24
C SER A 148 5.56 10.39 -8.22
N PHE A 149 5.18 9.12 -8.02
CA PHE A 149 5.93 8.18 -7.18
C PHE A 149 7.36 7.95 -7.71
N PHE A 150 7.51 7.70 -9.01
CA PHE A 150 8.83 7.50 -9.63
C PHE A 150 9.67 8.78 -9.63
N LEU A 151 9.05 9.95 -9.84
CA LEU A 151 9.73 11.24 -9.63
C LEU A 151 10.21 11.37 -8.18
N GLY A 152 9.39 10.98 -7.21
CA GLY A 152 9.77 10.93 -5.80
C GLY A 152 11.04 10.11 -5.58
N ILE A 153 11.11 8.90 -6.14
CA ILE A 153 12.31 8.04 -6.07
C ILE A 153 13.54 8.73 -6.68
N PHE A 154 13.37 9.35 -7.85
CA PHE A 154 14.46 10.03 -8.55
C PHE A 154 15.03 11.18 -7.71
N PHE A 155 14.17 12.09 -7.25
CA PHE A 155 14.61 13.24 -6.48
C PHE A 155 15.05 12.85 -5.05
N GLY A 156 14.49 11.79 -4.45
CA GLY A 156 14.91 11.23 -3.16
C GLY A 156 16.40 10.85 -3.08
N ARG A 157 17.06 10.66 -4.23
CA ARG A 157 18.49 10.37 -4.32
C ARG A 157 19.38 11.62 -4.33
N LEU A 158 18.81 12.81 -4.50
CA LEU A 158 19.56 14.06 -4.53
C LEU A 158 19.87 14.51 -3.08
N LYS A 159 21.11 14.99 -2.84
CA LYS A 159 21.64 15.30 -1.50
C LYS A 159 20.96 16.49 -0.78
N SER A 160 20.25 17.35 -1.50
CA SER A 160 19.73 18.62 -0.99
C SER A 160 18.20 18.60 -0.88
N PHE A 161 17.64 18.28 0.28
CA PHE A 161 16.19 18.41 0.51
C PHE A 161 15.85 18.66 2.00
N PRO A 162 14.65 19.19 2.33
CA PRO A 162 14.29 19.70 3.65
C PRO A 162 14.29 18.61 4.74
N PRO A 163 14.30 19.02 6.03
CA PRO A 163 14.32 18.08 7.15
C PRO A 163 13.16 17.08 7.11
N LYS A 164 13.46 15.80 7.40
CA LYS A 164 12.51 14.67 7.39
C LYS A 164 11.19 14.95 8.14
N LYS A 165 11.23 15.76 9.20
CA LYS A 165 10.04 16.14 9.97
C LYS A 165 9.05 16.99 9.17
N SER A 166 9.53 17.93 8.35
CA SER A 166 8.67 18.80 7.53
C SER A 166 7.98 18.00 6.41
N LEU A 167 8.71 17.05 5.81
CA LEU A 167 8.15 16.16 4.79
C LEU A 167 7.07 15.24 5.37
N ALA A 168 7.32 14.66 6.56
CA ALA A 168 6.33 13.83 7.25
C ALA A 168 5.07 14.63 7.61
N PHE A 169 5.21 15.89 8.05
CA PHE A 169 4.07 16.77 8.32
C PHE A 169 3.28 17.08 7.04
N LEU A 170 3.95 17.41 5.93
CA LEU A 170 3.30 17.66 4.66
C LEU A 170 2.52 16.43 4.17
N GLN A 171 3.16 15.26 4.21
CA GLN A 171 2.56 14.01 3.73
C GLN A 171 1.38 13.57 4.60
N MET A 172 1.57 13.48 5.93
CA MET A 172 0.58 12.89 6.85
C MET A 172 -0.41 13.91 7.41
N GLY A 173 -0.01 15.17 7.51
CA GLY A 173 -0.80 16.26 8.08
C GLY A 173 -1.61 17.05 7.08
N ILE A 174 -1.21 17.08 5.80
CA ILE A 174 -1.91 17.85 4.75
C ILE A 174 -2.37 16.93 3.61
N CYS A 175 -1.43 16.25 2.95
CA CYS A 175 -1.75 15.48 1.74
C CYS A 175 -2.71 14.33 2.03
N ALA A 176 -2.41 13.53 3.05
CA ALA A 176 -3.22 12.39 3.43
C ALA A 176 -4.67 12.76 3.82
N PRO A 177 -4.95 13.70 4.74
CA PRO A 177 -6.33 14.07 5.08
C PRO A 177 -7.16 14.47 3.86
N VAL A 178 -6.65 15.38 3.03
CA VAL A 178 -7.41 15.88 1.86
C VAL A 178 -7.70 14.75 0.89
N PHE A 179 -6.68 13.96 0.53
CA PHE A 179 -6.85 12.86 -0.41
C PHE A 179 -7.82 11.79 0.12
N PHE A 180 -7.60 11.30 1.35
CA PHE A 180 -8.35 10.17 1.90
C PHE A 180 -9.78 10.53 2.31
N ILE A 181 -10.03 11.77 2.78
CA ILE A 181 -11.40 12.24 3.04
C ILE A 181 -12.19 12.30 1.72
N VAL A 182 -11.66 12.95 0.69
CA VAL A 182 -12.36 13.06 -0.60
C VAL A 182 -12.53 11.68 -1.24
N LEU A 183 -11.53 10.81 -1.12
CA LEU A 183 -11.63 9.44 -1.56
C LEU A 183 -12.80 8.74 -0.86
N GLY A 184 -12.82 8.74 0.48
CA GLY A 184 -13.88 8.10 1.27
C GLY A 184 -15.27 8.69 0.98
N TRP A 185 -15.36 10.02 0.81
CA TRP A 185 -16.60 10.72 0.48
C TRP A 185 -17.19 10.23 -0.84
N SER A 186 -16.35 9.97 -1.82
CA SER A 186 -16.80 9.50 -3.13
C SER A 186 -17.33 8.06 -3.13
N LEU A 187 -17.26 7.35 -1.99
CA LEU A 187 -17.67 5.96 -1.86
C LEU A 187 -19.03 5.84 -1.19
N ASN A 188 -19.96 5.18 -1.86
CA ASN A 188 -21.16 4.68 -1.19
C ASN A 188 -20.86 3.33 -0.52
N PHE A 189 -19.98 3.34 0.49
CA PHE A 189 -19.40 2.13 1.05
C PHE A 189 -20.45 1.06 1.44
N PHE A 190 -21.55 1.48 2.08
CA PHE A 190 -22.60 0.55 2.53
C PHE A 190 -23.38 -0.08 1.38
N ALA A 191 -23.56 0.64 0.27
CA ALA A 191 -24.20 0.08 -0.92
C ALA A 191 -23.26 -0.86 -1.69
N LEU A 192 -21.94 -0.63 -1.60
CA LEU A 192 -20.93 -1.39 -2.33
C LEU A 192 -20.38 -2.59 -1.55
N PHE A 193 -20.61 -2.65 -0.24
CA PHE A 193 -20.03 -3.68 0.61
C PHE A 193 -20.75 -5.01 0.48
N GLU A 194 -20.03 -6.01 -0.02
CA GLU A 194 -20.46 -7.40 -0.01
C GLU A 194 -19.56 -8.23 0.91
N PHE A 195 -20.13 -8.76 1.99
CA PHE A 195 -19.38 -9.49 3.02
C PHE A 195 -18.63 -10.71 2.46
N LYS A 196 -19.25 -11.43 1.50
CA LYS A 196 -18.68 -12.64 0.92
C LYS A 196 -17.43 -12.33 0.08
N THR A 197 -17.50 -11.31 -0.76
CA THR A 197 -16.37 -10.82 -1.56
C THR A 197 -15.23 -10.30 -0.68
N PHE A 198 -15.56 -9.53 0.37
CA PHE A 198 -14.57 -9.11 1.35
C PHE A 198 -13.89 -10.29 2.05
N LEU A 199 -14.66 -11.26 2.55
CA LEU A 199 -14.11 -12.40 3.29
C LEU A 199 -13.19 -13.24 2.40
N LEU A 200 -13.57 -13.48 1.15
CA LEU A 200 -12.75 -14.20 0.17
C LEU A 200 -11.43 -13.47 -0.09
N ILE A 201 -11.50 -12.16 -0.40
CA ILE A 201 -10.33 -11.32 -0.63
C ILE A 201 -9.44 -11.33 0.60
N PHE A 202 -10.01 -11.12 1.78
CA PHE A 202 -9.30 -11.05 3.04
C PHE A 202 -8.57 -12.37 3.36
N ALA A 203 -9.28 -13.49 3.34
CA ALA A 203 -8.69 -14.78 3.64
C ALA A 203 -7.57 -15.13 2.65
N ALA A 204 -7.83 -14.98 1.34
CA ALA A 204 -6.86 -15.31 0.31
C ALA A 204 -5.64 -14.39 0.33
N ALA A 205 -5.85 -13.08 0.43
CA ALA A 205 -4.78 -12.09 0.42
C ALA A 205 -3.90 -12.20 1.66
N VAL A 206 -4.48 -12.38 2.86
CA VAL A 206 -3.71 -12.55 4.09
C VAL A 206 -2.97 -13.88 4.07
N THR A 207 -3.64 -14.99 3.73
CA THR A 207 -3.03 -16.32 3.80
C THR A 207 -1.87 -16.45 2.81
N SER A 208 -2.08 -16.05 1.55
CA SER A 208 -1.04 -16.14 0.52
C SER A 208 0.16 -15.24 0.83
N LYS A 209 -0.08 -14.01 1.30
CA LYS A 209 0.97 -13.06 1.67
C LYS A 209 1.75 -13.53 2.88
N TYR A 210 1.05 -13.97 3.93
CA TYR A 210 1.66 -14.40 5.18
C TYR A 210 2.44 -15.70 4.99
N LEU A 211 1.82 -16.72 4.37
CA LEU A 211 2.45 -18.01 4.13
C LEU A 211 3.61 -17.89 3.14
N GLY A 212 3.42 -17.15 2.05
CA GLY A 212 4.45 -16.93 1.03
C GLY A 212 5.68 -16.21 1.57
N SER A 213 5.49 -15.12 2.30
CA SER A 213 6.61 -14.40 2.93
C SER A 213 7.29 -15.20 4.05
N TYR A 214 6.52 -15.93 4.87
CA TYR A 214 7.05 -16.74 5.96
C TYR A 214 7.91 -17.89 5.44
N VAL A 215 7.37 -18.72 4.53
CA VAL A 215 8.09 -19.86 3.96
C VAL A 215 9.34 -19.38 3.24
N ALA A 216 9.23 -18.34 2.42
CA ALA A 216 10.38 -17.82 1.69
C ALA A 216 11.46 -17.23 2.61
N ALA A 217 11.07 -16.51 3.67
CA ALA A 217 12.03 -16.03 4.67
C ALA A 217 12.73 -17.19 5.40
N ARG A 218 12.03 -18.29 5.72
CA ARG A 218 12.63 -19.49 6.32
C ARG A 218 13.58 -20.18 5.36
N CYS A 219 13.21 -20.36 4.09
CA CYS A 219 14.08 -20.90 3.04
C CYS A 219 15.32 -20.02 2.80
N ALA A 220 15.20 -18.71 3.07
CA ALA A 220 16.29 -17.75 3.01
C ALA A 220 17.18 -17.72 4.27
N GLY A 221 16.85 -18.50 5.31
CA GLY A 221 17.66 -18.65 6.52
C GLY A 221 17.24 -17.78 7.71
N ALA A 222 16.15 -17.00 7.64
CA ALA A 222 15.65 -16.24 8.79
C ALA A 222 15.10 -17.18 9.87
N SER A 223 15.28 -16.87 11.15
CA SER A 223 14.69 -17.66 12.25
C SER A 223 13.15 -17.65 12.21
N HIS A 224 12.49 -18.56 12.94
CA HIS A 224 11.01 -18.56 13.03
C HIS A 224 10.45 -17.23 13.56
N ALA A 225 11.08 -16.66 14.59
CA ALA A 225 10.68 -15.38 15.15
C ALA A 225 10.85 -14.24 14.14
N GLU A 226 11.96 -14.23 13.41
CA GLU A 226 12.22 -13.23 12.38
C GLU A 226 11.24 -13.37 11.21
N ALA A 227 11.05 -14.58 10.67
CA ALA A 227 10.12 -14.84 9.57
C ALA A 227 8.69 -14.45 9.93
N PHE A 228 8.23 -14.74 11.16
CA PHE A 228 6.91 -14.37 11.64
C PHE A 228 6.72 -12.85 11.74
N ASN A 229 7.69 -12.14 12.34
CA ASN A 229 7.63 -10.68 12.44
C ASN A 229 7.72 -10.02 11.06
N LEU A 230 8.59 -10.52 10.17
CA LEU A 230 8.73 -10.04 8.80
C LEU A 230 7.43 -10.21 8.02
N SER A 231 6.81 -11.38 8.10
CA SER A 231 5.55 -11.67 7.41
C SER A 231 4.39 -10.82 7.92
N SER A 232 4.33 -10.61 9.24
CA SER A 232 3.33 -9.74 9.87
C SER A 232 3.47 -8.28 9.40
N LEU A 233 4.71 -7.79 9.30
CA LEU A 233 4.98 -6.44 8.83
C LEU A 233 4.72 -6.27 7.33
N LEU A 234 5.05 -7.28 6.50
CA LEU A 234 4.82 -7.24 5.05
C LEU A 234 3.35 -7.49 4.66
N ASN A 235 2.56 -8.10 5.54
CA ASN A 235 1.11 -8.24 5.37
C ASN A 235 0.36 -6.93 5.61
N ALA A 236 0.94 -5.98 6.35
CA ALA A 236 0.30 -4.69 6.59
C ALA A 236 0.10 -3.96 5.27
N ARG A 237 -1.15 -3.69 4.93
CA ARG A 237 -1.56 -2.87 3.79
C ARG A 237 -2.02 -1.51 4.27
N GLY A 238 -2.37 -0.62 3.35
CA GLY A 238 -2.71 0.74 3.72
C GLY A 238 -2.81 1.67 2.54
N ALA A 239 -2.34 2.90 2.73
CA ALA A 239 -2.52 4.00 1.79
C ALA A 239 -2.21 3.66 0.33
N MET A 240 -1.08 3.00 0.06
CA MET A 240 -0.62 2.73 -1.31
C MET A 240 -1.57 1.78 -2.05
N GLU A 241 -2.07 0.73 -1.39
CA GLU A 241 -3.05 -0.19 -1.97
C GLU A 241 -4.39 0.50 -2.20
N ILE A 242 -4.88 1.23 -1.21
CA ILE A 242 -6.17 1.95 -1.28
C ILE A 242 -6.15 2.95 -2.43
N LEU A 243 -5.02 3.63 -2.60
CA LEU A 243 -4.81 4.59 -3.67
C LEU A 243 -4.78 3.87 -5.03
N ALA A 244 -4.04 2.77 -5.18
CA ALA A 244 -4.07 1.95 -6.40
C ALA A 244 -5.48 1.44 -6.74
N ALA A 245 -6.21 0.93 -5.73
CA ALA A 245 -7.59 0.47 -5.87
C ALA A 245 -8.52 1.58 -6.34
N SER A 246 -8.35 2.81 -5.82
CA SER A 246 -9.16 3.95 -6.26
C SER A 246 -8.97 4.26 -7.74
N TYR A 247 -7.73 4.24 -8.22
CA TYR A 247 -7.46 4.49 -9.64
C TYR A 247 -8.02 3.39 -10.53
N ALA A 248 -7.90 2.13 -10.15
CA ALA A 248 -8.49 1.04 -10.90
C ALA A 248 -10.02 1.09 -10.92
N TYR A 249 -10.65 1.45 -9.81
CA TYR A 249 -12.10 1.65 -9.76
C TYR A 249 -12.55 2.78 -10.69
N LYS A 250 -11.87 3.93 -10.64
CA LYS A 250 -12.15 5.06 -11.54
C LYS A 250 -11.91 4.72 -13.02
N ALA A 251 -10.94 3.86 -13.29
CA ALA A 251 -10.66 3.32 -14.62
C ALA A 251 -11.60 2.17 -15.03
N GLN A 252 -12.58 1.79 -14.18
CA GLN A 252 -13.50 0.67 -14.38
C GLN A 252 -12.80 -0.69 -14.57
N ILE A 253 -11.59 -0.85 -14.02
CA ILE A 253 -10.83 -2.10 -14.05
C ILE A 253 -11.32 -3.08 -12.97
N ILE A 254 -11.84 -2.56 -11.86
CA ILE A 254 -12.42 -3.35 -10.79
C ILE A 254 -13.84 -2.88 -10.50
N SER A 255 -14.67 -3.82 -10.06
CA SER A 255 -16.01 -3.53 -9.61
C SER A 255 -15.99 -2.74 -8.30
N ALA A 256 -17.12 -2.13 -7.97
CA ALA A 256 -17.27 -1.34 -6.77
C ALA A 256 -17.16 -2.19 -5.49
N GLU A 257 -17.59 -3.45 -5.55
CA GLU A 257 -17.52 -4.44 -4.48
C GLU A 257 -16.07 -4.86 -4.19
N VAL A 258 -15.29 -5.14 -5.24
CA VAL A 258 -13.86 -5.47 -5.12
C VAL A 258 -13.10 -4.26 -4.56
N PHE A 259 -13.42 -3.06 -5.05
CA PHE A 259 -12.82 -1.84 -4.51
C PHE A 259 -13.11 -1.66 -3.02
N ALA A 260 -14.37 -1.78 -2.59
CA ALA A 260 -14.75 -1.67 -1.18
C ALA A 260 -14.06 -2.74 -0.30
N ALA A 261 -13.96 -3.97 -0.80
CA ALA A 261 -13.26 -5.06 -0.14
C ALA A 261 -11.75 -4.80 0.00
N LEU A 262 -11.08 -4.26 -1.01
CA LEU A 262 -9.65 -3.90 -0.95
C LEU A 262 -9.41 -2.73 0.02
N VAL A 263 -10.33 -1.75 0.09
CA VAL A 263 -10.25 -0.70 1.09
C VAL A 263 -10.27 -1.30 2.49
N LEU A 264 -11.27 -2.15 2.80
CA LEU A 264 -11.36 -2.83 4.10
C LEU A 264 -10.16 -3.74 4.38
N LEU A 265 -9.65 -4.44 3.37
CA LEU A 265 -8.45 -5.26 3.50
C LEU A 265 -7.27 -4.42 4.00
N GLY A 266 -7.08 -3.23 3.41
CA GLY A 266 -6.10 -2.24 3.85
C GLY A 266 -6.25 -1.87 5.32
N ILE A 267 -7.48 -1.63 5.77
CA ILE A 267 -7.80 -1.29 7.17
C ILE A 267 -7.52 -2.48 8.10
N ALA A 268 -8.11 -3.64 7.80
CA ALA A 268 -8.09 -4.81 8.65
C ALA A 268 -6.67 -5.35 8.85
N THR A 269 -5.89 -5.46 7.78
CA THR A 269 -4.51 -5.97 7.87
C THR A 269 -3.58 -5.01 8.61
N ALA A 270 -3.76 -3.69 8.46
CA ALA A 270 -3.00 -2.71 9.24
C ALA A 270 -3.27 -2.83 10.74
N LEU A 271 -4.53 -3.08 11.12
CA LEU A 271 -4.91 -3.30 12.52
C LEU A 271 -4.36 -4.63 13.06
N LEU A 272 -4.42 -5.70 12.26
CA LEU A 272 -3.92 -7.03 12.64
C LEU A 272 -2.39 -7.09 12.78
N ALA A 273 -1.66 -6.23 12.08
CA ALA A 273 -0.21 -6.15 12.20
C ALA A 273 0.25 -5.66 13.59
N ILE A 274 -0.57 -4.89 14.32
CA ILE A 274 -0.21 -4.31 15.62
C ILE A 274 0.01 -5.38 16.72
N PRO A 275 -0.94 -6.29 17.00
CA PRO A 275 -0.77 -7.29 18.04
C PRO A 275 0.18 -8.43 17.62
N THR A 276 0.33 -8.68 16.31
CA THR A 276 1.11 -9.81 15.80
C THR A 276 2.61 -9.59 15.86
N VAL A 277 3.09 -8.36 15.66
CA VAL A 277 4.54 -8.07 15.73
C VAL A 277 5.02 -8.13 17.18
N LYS A 278 5.90 -9.10 17.46
CA LYS A 278 6.55 -9.28 18.76
C LYS A 278 7.63 -8.21 18.94
N SER A 279 7.59 -7.52 20.09
CA SER A 279 8.57 -6.51 20.46
C SER A 279 9.96 -7.12 20.68
N ALA A 280 11.01 -6.29 20.56
CA ALA A 280 12.33 -6.68 21.04
C ALA A 280 12.26 -7.05 22.53
N PRO A 281 12.99 -8.07 23.00
CA PRO A 281 13.14 -8.30 24.44
C PRO A 281 13.69 -7.01 25.06
N HIS A 282 13.08 -6.59 26.19
CA HIS A 282 13.58 -5.47 26.96
C HIS A 282 15.00 -5.83 27.44
N SER A 283 16.01 -5.26 26.79
CA SER A 283 17.39 -5.20 27.27
C SER A 283 17.55 -3.99 28.18
#